data_AF-A0A379LQT6-F1
#
_entry.id   AF-A0A379LQT6-F1
#
_cell.length_a   1.000
_cell.length_b   1.000
_cell.length_c   1.000
_cell.angle_alpha   90.00
_cell.angle_beta   90.00
_cell.angle_gamma   90.00
#
_symmetry.space_group_name_H-M   'P 1'
#
loop_
_entity.id
_entity.type
_entity.pdbx_description
1 polymer ?
#
loop_
_entity_poly.entity_id
_entity_poly.type
_entity_poly.pdbx_seq_one_letter_code
_entity_poly.pdbx_strand_id
1 'polypeptide(L)'
;MSAGSGVTHSEFNHSGTEGVHFLQIWVVPAEKNSPPGYQQVSVSEADKRGNLRLIISPEGENGALRVRQDIRIYAGLFQGDEQQTITLPDDRYAYIHVARGSVRVNGLQFNAGDGARVRDEKTLSFSHGEGAEVLLFDLRPNEVNHPTR
;
A
#
# COMPACT_ATOMS: atom_id res chain seq x y z
N MET A 1 -2.99 -9.59 8.74
CA MET A 1 -3.36 -11.00 9.00
C MET A 1 -2.98 -11.86 7.79
N SER A 2 -2.35 -13.02 8.01
CA SER A 2 -2.13 -14.07 7.00
C SER A 2 -3.09 -15.24 7.28
N ALA A 3 -4.04 -15.50 6.39
CA ALA A 3 -5.08 -16.52 6.59
C ALA A 3 -4.53 -17.96 6.54
N GLY A 4 -3.58 -18.25 5.64
CA GLY A 4 -2.88 -19.53 5.62
C GLY A 4 -3.79 -20.74 5.41
N SER A 5 -3.60 -21.79 6.21
CA SER A 5 -4.45 -23.00 6.24
C SER A 5 -5.89 -22.75 6.73
N GLY A 6 -6.21 -21.54 7.20
CA GLY A 6 -7.55 -21.16 7.65
C GLY A 6 -7.51 -20.26 8.87
N VAL A 7 -8.39 -19.26 8.88
CA VAL A 7 -8.62 -18.37 10.02
C VAL A 7 -10.08 -17.94 10.03
N THR A 8 -10.64 -17.77 11.23
CA THR A 8 -11.90 -17.04 11.43
C THR A 8 -11.55 -15.75 12.15
N HIS A 9 -12.04 -14.61 11.66
CA HIS A 9 -11.83 -13.32 12.31
C HIS A 9 -13.10 -12.47 12.25
N SER A 10 -13.19 -11.54 13.19
CA SER A 10 -14.19 -10.48 13.20
C SER A 10 -13.49 -9.14 13.46
N GLU A 11 -13.98 -8.11 12.80
CA GLU A 11 -13.55 -6.72 12.98
C GLU A 11 -14.80 -5.90 13.27
N PHE A 12 -14.78 -5.09 14.33
CA PHE A 12 -15.91 -4.25 14.71
C PHE A 12 -15.42 -2.90 15.24
N ASN A 13 -16.23 -1.85 15.03
CA ASN A 13 -15.97 -0.54 15.64
C ASN A 13 -16.29 -0.61 17.13
N HIS A 14 -15.29 -0.40 17.99
CA HIS A 14 -15.49 -0.40 19.43
C HIS A 14 -16.14 0.89 19.95
N SER A 15 -16.08 1.99 19.18
CA SER A 15 -16.66 3.26 19.58
C SER A 15 -18.18 3.25 19.43
N GLY A 16 -18.89 3.71 20.46
CA GLY A 16 -20.34 3.93 20.42
C GLY A 16 -20.75 5.29 19.83
N THR A 17 -19.79 6.17 19.56
CA THR A 17 -20.06 7.57 19.18
C THR A 17 -19.29 8.06 17.96
N GLU A 18 -18.16 7.42 17.62
CA GLU A 18 -17.29 7.83 16.52
C GLU A 18 -17.30 6.79 15.40
N GLY A 19 -17.23 7.27 14.16
CA GLY A 19 -17.08 6.40 13.00
C GLY A 19 -15.65 5.83 12.88
N VAL A 20 -15.54 4.65 12.28
CA VAL A 20 -14.25 4.07 11.85
C VAL A 20 -14.17 4.12 10.33
N HIS A 21 -13.02 4.53 9.80
CA HIS A 21 -12.74 4.51 8.37
C HIS A 21 -11.34 3.95 8.15
N PHE A 22 -11.23 2.89 7.35
CA PHE A 22 -9.97 2.21 7.07
C PHE A 22 -10.05 1.48 5.73
N LEU A 23 -8.87 1.18 5.18
CA LEU A 23 -8.73 0.39 3.96
C LEU A 23 -8.51 -1.09 4.31
N GLN A 24 -9.28 -1.97 3.67
CA GLN A 24 -9.03 -3.41 3.69
C GLN A 24 -8.41 -3.83 2.37
N ILE A 25 -7.19 -4.36 2.44
CA ILE A 25 -6.40 -4.78 1.28
C ILE A 25 -6.14 -6.27 1.38
N TRP A 26 -6.44 -6.99 0.30
CA TRP A 26 -6.24 -8.42 0.21
C TRP A 26 -5.09 -8.71 -0.74
N VAL A 27 -4.06 -9.40 -0.24
CA VAL A 27 -2.92 -9.85 -1.03
C VAL A 27 -2.98 -11.36 -1.13
N VAL A 28 -3.05 -11.87 -2.36
CA VAL A 28 -2.93 -13.31 -2.62
C VAL A 28 -1.50 -13.75 -2.27
N PRO A 29 -1.30 -14.76 -1.40
CA PRO A 29 0.04 -15.22 -1.07
C PRO A 29 0.68 -16.00 -2.23
N ALA A 30 2.01 -16.03 -2.28
CA ALA A 30 2.77 -16.85 -3.21
C ALA A 30 2.69 -18.36 -2.87
N GLU A 31 2.40 -18.68 -1.61
CA GLU A 31 2.30 -20.04 -1.09
C GLU A 31 0.89 -20.31 -0.53
N LYS A 32 0.39 -21.53 -0.75
CA LYS A 32 -0.88 -22.00 -0.18
C LYS A 32 -0.62 -22.78 1.11
N ASN A 33 -1.62 -22.82 1.99
CA ASN A 33 -1.63 -23.64 3.21
C ASN A 33 -0.48 -23.38 4.20
N SER A 34 0.23 -22.24 4.08
CA SER A 34 1.20 -21.83 5.08
C SER A 34 0.52 -21.61 6.44
N PRO A 35 1.24 -21.71 7.58
CA PRO A 35 0.65 -21.45 8.88
C PRO A 35 0.02 -20.05 8.98
N PRO A 36 -1.16 -19.89 9.60
CA PRO A 36 -1.75 -18.59 9.85
C PRO A 36 -0.80 -17.69 10.66
N GLY A 37 -0.97 -16.37 10.55
CA GLY A 37 -0.12 -15.43 11.28
C GLY A 37 -0.77 -14.06 11.43
N TYR A 38 -0.47 -13.39 12.53
CA TYR A 38 -0.89 -12.02 12.81
C TYR A 38 0.32 -11.16 13.09
N GLN A 39 0.34 -9.97 12.50
CA GLN A 39 1.37 -8.97 12.72
C GLN A 39 0.68 -7.60 12.69
N GLN A 40 1.20 -6.67 13.49
CA GLN A 40 0.76 -5.30 13.55
C GLN A 40 1.97 -4.42 13.83
N VAL A 41 2.03 -3.27 13.16
CA VAL A 41 3.06 -2.26 13.37
C VAL A 41 2.41 -0.89 13.34
N SER A 42 2.91 0.00 14.19
CA SER A 42 2.56 1.42 14.16
C SER A 42 3.61 2.15 13.34
N VAL A 43 3.18 2.89 12.33
CA VAL A 43 4.06 3.72 11.49
C VAL A 43 3.74 5.17 11.78
N SER A 44 4.73 5.93 12.26
CA SER A 44 4.50 7.31 12.65
C SER A 44 4.24 8.20 11.42
N GLU A 45 3.55 9.33 11.61
CA GLU A 45 3.42 10.30 10.53
C GLU A 45 4.76 10.89 10.10
N ALA A 46 5.70 11.06 11.05
CA ALA A 46 7.03 11.57 10.78
C ALA A 46 7.81 10.66 9.81
N ASP A 47 7.66 9.34 9.93
CA ASP A 47 8.32 8.38 9.03
C ASP A 47 7.78 8.46 7.59
N LYS A 48 6.54 8.93 7.41
CA LYS A 48 5.84 9.02 6.11
C LYS A 48 5.94 10.41 5.47
N ARG A 49 6.25 11.46 6.23
CA ARG A 49 6.18 12.85 5.78
C ARG A 49 7.20 13.13 4.67
N GLY A 50 6.72 13.64 3.54
CA GLY A 50 7.53 13.93 2.35
C GLY A 50 8.31 12.72 1.81
N ASN A 51 7.90 11.50 2.13
CA ASN A 51 8.64 10.28 1.81
C ASN A 51 7.69 9.11 1.52
N LEU A 52 8.21 8.03 0.95
CA LEU A 52 7.53 6.75 0.78
C LEU A 52 8.13 5.74 1.77
N ARG A 53 7.47 5.59 2.93
CA ARG A 53 7.88 4.64 3.96
C ARG A 53 7.47 3.23 3.57
N LEU A 54 8.44 2.31 3.46
CA LEU A 54 8.15 0.89 3.29
C LEU A 54 7.42 0.37 4.54
N ILE A 55 6.21 -0.15 4.39
CA ILE A 55 5.38 -0.65 5.50
C ILE A 55 5.09 -2.15 5.42
N ILE A 56 5.20 -2.75 4.23
CA ILE A 56 5.03 -4.20 4.01
C ILE A 56 6.08 -4.65 2.99
N SER A 57 6.78 -5.76 3.26
CA SER A 57 7.76 -6.35 2.35
C SER A 57 7.93 -7.87 2.56
N PRO A 58 8.58 -8.60 1.63
CA PRO A 58 8.73 -10.05 1.76
C PRO A 58 9.53 -10.48 3.00
N GLU A 59 10.55 -9.70 3.37
CA GLU A 59 11.47 -10.03 4.47
C GLU A 59 11.25 -9.17 5.73
N GLY A 60 10.34 -8.19 5.69
CA GLY A 60 10.08 -7.29 6.81
C GLY A 60 11.24 -6.33 7.11
N GLU A 61 12.07 -6.01 6.10
CA GLU A 61 13.20 -5.11 6.26
C GLU A 61 12.76 -3.71 6.72
N ASN A 62 13.65 -3.03 7.46
CA ASN A 62 13.40 -1.69 8.00
C ASN A 62 12.12 -1.60 8.85
N GLY A 63 11.74 -2.64 9.58
CA GLY A 63 10.55 -2.64 10.44
C GLY A 63 9.22 -2.72 9.69
N ALA A 64 9.23 -3.11 8.42
CA ALA A 64 8.03 -3.41 7.65
C ALA A 64 7.39 -4.73 8.13
N LEU A 65 6.08 -4.87 7.91
CA LEU A 65 5.41 -6.16 8.12
C LEU A 65 5.86 -7.16 7.06
N ARG A 66 6.09 -8.40 7.49
CA ARG A 66 6.43 -9.48 6.57
C ARG A 66 5.19 -9.95 5.81
N VAL A 67 5.30 -10.13 4.49
CA VAL A 67 4.25 -10.70 3.63
C VAL A 67 4.77 -11.89 2.83
N ARG A 68 3.97 -12.95 2.69
CA ARG A 68 4.32 -14.13 1.88
C ARG A 68 3.98 -13.92 0.40
N GLN A 69 4.42 -12.81 -0.16
CA GLN A 69 4.23 -12.46 -1.56
C GLN A 69 5.38 -11.54 -1.97
N ASP A 70 5.82 -11.62 -3.22
CA ASP A 70 6.76 -10.67 -3.79
C ASP A 70 6.01 -9.36 -4.13
N ILE A 71 5.80 -8.57 -3.09
CA ILE A 71 5.15 -7.26 -3.11
C ILE A 71 5.81 -6.38 -2.06
N ARG A 72 5.94 -5.10 -2.36
CA ARG A 72 6.28 -4.07 -1.39
C ARG A 72 5.17 -3.04 -1.35
N ILE A 73 4.80 -2.59 -0.15
CA ILE A 73 3.81 -1.53 0.01
C ILE A 73 4.47 -0.39 0.77
N TYR A 74 4.35 0.80 0.20
CA TYR A 74 4.84 2.04 0.75
C TYR A 74 3.66 2.93 1.12
N ALA A 75 3.80 3.70 2.21
CA ALA A 75 2.88 4.76 2.59
C ALA A 75 3.62 6.09 2.63
N GLY A 76 3.02 7.13 2.07
CA GLY A 76 3.58 8.48 2.09
C GLY A 76 2.55 9.54 2.45
N LEU A 77 3.01 10.57 3.14
CA LEU A 77 2.25 11.78 3.44
C LEU A 77 2.87 12.95 2.69
N PHE A 78 2.06 13.71 1.95
CA PHE A 78 2.55 14.84 1.15
C PHE A 78 1.75 16.10 1.42
N GLN A 79 2.45 17.21 1.62
CA GLN A 79 1.89 18.54 1.81
C GLN A 79 2.74 19.61 1.11
N GLY A 80 2.09 20.50 0.36
CA GLY A 80 2.73 21.60 -0.33
C GLY A 80 3.83 21.11 -1.29
N ASP A 81 5.04 21.64 -1.11
CA ASP A 81 6.19 21.38 -1.97
C ASP A 81 6.94 20.08 -1.63
N GLU A 82 6.44 19.28 -0.67
CA GLU A 82 6.97 17.95 -0.39
C GLU A 82 6.92 17.07 -1.65
N GLN A 83 8.03 16.39 -1.92
CA GLN A 83 8.18 15.55 -3.10
C GLN A 83 9.00 14.31 -2.79
N GLN A 84 8.64 13.20 -3.43
CA GLN A 84 9.42 11.97 -3.39
C GLN A 84 9.38 11.27 -4.74
N THR A 85 10.52 10.74 -5.16
CA THR A 85 10.63 9.94 -6.37
C THR A 85 11.07 8.53 -6.01
N ILE A 86 10.44 7.53 -6.61
CA ILE A 86 10.83 6.13 -6.51
C ILE A 86 10.99 5.55 -7.91
N THR A 87 12.04 4.75 -8.10
CA THR A 87 12.25 4.00 -9.35
C THR A 87 12.01 2.53 -9.06
N LEU A 88 11.09 1.95 -9.81
CA LEU A 88 10.76 0.53 -9.75
C LEU A 88 11.75 -0.27 -10.63
N PRO A 89 12.09 -1.50 -10.23
CA PRO A 89 12.78 -2.44 -11.11
C PRO A 89 12.00 -2.71 -12.41
N ASP A 90 12.72 -3.12 -13.45
CA ASP A 90 12.19 -3.31 -14.81
C ASP A 90 11.07 -4.36 -14.93
N ASP A 91 11.03 -5.30 -14.00
CA ASP A 91 10.09 -6.42 -13.96
C ASP A 91 8.95 -6.18 -12.96
N ARG A 92 8.52 -4.92 -12.79
CA ARG A 92 7.53 -4.55 -11.77
C ARG A 92 6.38 -3.74 -12.35
N TYR A 93 5.20 -3.98 -11.82
CA TYR A 93 4.05 -3.10 -11.96
C TYR A 93 3.88 -2.28 -10.69
N ALA A 94 3.13 -1.19 -10.81
CA ALA A 94 2.68 -0.45 -9.64
C ALA A 94 1.16 -0.30 -9.60
N TYR A 95 0.65 -0.24 -8.39
CA TYR A 95 -0.68 0.31 -8.12
C TYR A 95 -0.53 1.48 -7.15
N ILE A 96 -1.17 2.60 -7.45
CA ILE A 96 -1.22 3.78 -6.58
C ILE A 96 -2.64 3.91 -6.06
N HIS A 97 -2.79 4.28 -4.79
CA HIS A 97 -4.09 4.62 -4.22
C HIS A 97 -3.97 5.82 -3.29
N VAL A 98 -4.84 6.82 -3.45
CA VAL A 98 -4.88 8.00 -2.57
C VAL A 98 -5.95 7.79 -1.52
N ALA A 99 -5.53 7.55 -0.27
CA ALA A 99 -6.44 7.27 0.84
C ALA A 99 -7.18 8.53 1.32
N ARG A 100 -6.50 9.69 1.30
CA ARG A 100 -7.08 11.01 1.61
C ARG A 100 -6.28 12.12 0.92
N GLY A 101 -6.88 13.31 0.86
CA GLY A 101 -6.27 14.49 0.28
C GLY A 101 -6.11 14.41 -1.24
N SER A 102 -5.14 15.14 -1.78
CA SER A 102 -4.84 15.15 -3.21
C SER A 102 -3.32 15.18 -3.44
N VAL A 103 -2.84 14.59 -4.54
CA VAL A 103 -1.41 14.53 -4.88
C VAL A 103 -1.23 14.53 -6.40
N ARG A 104 -0.09 15.02 -6.89
CA ARG A 104 0.32 14.78 -8.28
C ARG A 104 1.30 13.63 -8.37
N VAL A 105 1.01 12.67 -9.25
CA VAL A 105 1.95 11.62 -9.64
C VAL A 105 2.32 11.78 -11.11
N ASN A 106 3.60 11.97 -11.39
CA ASN A 106 4.11 12.28 -12.74
C ASN A 106 3.34 13.41 -13.44
N GLY A 107 2.96 14.43 -12.68
CA GLY A 107 2.22 15.60 -13.17
C GLY A 107 0.69 15.41 -13.28
N LEU A 108 0.17 14.18 -13.14
CA LEU A 108 -1.27 13.90 -13.13
C LEU A 108 -1.83 14.05 -11.71
N GLN A 109 -2.92 14.79 -11.58
CA GLN A 109 -3.61 14.98 -10.29
C GLN A 109 -4.44 13.74 -9.93
N PHE A 110 -4.30 13.29 -8.68
CA PHE A 110 -5.12 12.27 -8.05
C PHE A 110 -5.77 12.85 -6.79
N ASN A 111 -7.00 12.43 -6.51
CA ASN A 111 -7.77 12.82 -5.34
C ASN A 111 -8.10 11.60 -4.47
N ALA A 112 -8.55 11.84 -3.24
CA ALA A 112 -8.98 10.79 -2.33
C ALA A 112 -9.96 9.80 -3.00
N GLY A 113 -9.64 8.51 -2.89
CA GLY A 113 -10.39 7.43 -3.52
C GLY A 113 -9.83 6.99 -4.88
N ASP A 114 -9.07 7.84 -5.58
CA ASP A 114 -8.50 7.49 -6.88
C ASP A 114 -7.45 6.39 -6.74
N GLY A 115 -7.28 5.63 -7.82
CA GLY A 115 -6.18 4.69 -7.97
C GLY A 115 -5.74 4.53 -9.42
N ALA A 116 -4.49 4.11 -9.62
CA ALA A 116 -3.91 3.91 -10.94
C ALA A 116 -3.11 2.61 -10.99
N ARG A 117 -3.28 1.85 -12.07
CA ARG A 117 -2.37 0.75 -12.43
C ARG A 117 -1.30 1.30 -13.37
N VAL A 118 -0.06 0.96 -13.10
CA VAL A 118 1.12 1.44 -13.83
C VAL A 118 1.90 0.22 -14.30
N ARG A 119 2.23 0.17 -15.60
CA ARG A 119 2.93 -0.98 -16.21
C ARG A 119 4.24 -0.59 -16.88
N ASP A 120 4.23 0.49 -17.67
CA ASP A 120 5.37 0.86 -18.53
C ASP A 120 6.11 2.10 -18.03
N GLU A 121 5.78 2.59 -16.83
CA GLU A 121 6.44 3.72 -16.19
C GLU A 121 7.23 3.23 -14.98
N LYS A 122 8.54 3.50 -14.99
CA LYS A 122 9.46 2.99 -13.96
C LYS A 122 9.64 3.98 -12.83
N THR A 123 9.62 5.27 -13.14
CA THR A 123 9.91 6.32 -12.17
C THR A 123 8.62 7.04 -11.84
N LEU A 124 8.23 6.98 -10.56
CA LEU A 124 7.05 7.65 -10.03
C LEU A 124 7.48 8.79 -9.13
N SER A 125 7.10 10.00 -9.51
CA SER A 125 7.34 11.24 -8.77
C SER A 125 6.04 11.73 -8.16
N PHE A 126 5.99 11.76 -6.83
CA PHE A 126 4.88 12.26 -6.02
C PHE A 126 5.21 13.69 -5.59
N SER A 127 4.28 14.63 -5.76
CA SER A 127 4.50 16.06 -5.47
C SER A 127 3.17 16.80 -5.28
N HIS A 128 3.24 18.07 -4.85
CA HIS A 128 2.09 18.98 -4.78
C HIS A 128 0.94 18.39 -3.97
N GLY A 129 1.25 17.90 -2.76
CA GLY A 129 0.27 17.26 -1.89
C GLY A 129 -0.63 18.26 -1.17
N GLU A 130 -1.90 17.93 -1.00
CA GLU A 130 -2.84 18.66 -0.14
C GLU A 130 -3.42 17.68 0.89
N GLY A 131 -2.83 17.63 2.08
CA GLY A 131 -3.21 16.69 3.14
C GLY A 131 -3.19 15.23 2.67
N ALA A 132 -2.29 14.90 1.73
CA ALA A 132 -2.35 13.65 0.98
C ALA A 132 -1.82 12.49 1.81
N GLU A 133 -2.51 11.35 1.77
CA GLU A 133 -1.94 10.06 2.17
C GLU A 133 -2.09 9.07 1.03
N VAL A 134 -0.96 8.53 0.59
CA VAL A 134 -0.87 7.73 -0.62
C VAL A 134 -0.24 6.38 -0.29
N LEU A 135 -0.82 5.32 -0.84
CA LEU A 135 -0.24 3.99 -0.86
C LEU A 135 0.32 3.71 -2.25
N LEU A 136 1.58 3.27 -2.29
CA LEU A 136 2.20 2.71 -3.49
C LEU A 136 2.45 1.22 -3.29
N PHE A 137 1.91 0.42 -4.18
CA PHE A 137 2.09 -1.01 -4.23
C PHE A 137 3.06 -1.29 -5.37
N ASP A 138 4.25 -1.76 -5.03
CA ASP A 138 5.22 -2.31 -5.97
C ASP A 138 4.93 -3.82 -6.10
N LEU A 139 4.58 -4.26 -7.31
CA LEU A 139 3.96 -5.56 -7.59
C LEU A 139 4.78 -6.33 -8.64
N ARG A 140 4.78 -7.67 -8.53
CA ARG A 140 5.21 -8.53 -9.64
C ARG A 140 4.42 -8.24 -10.92
N PRO A 141 4.99 -8.50 -12.11
CA PRO A 141 4.37 -8.18 -13.39
C PRO A 141 3.36 -9.28 -13.79
N ASN A 142 2.59 -9.77 -12.82
CA ASN A 142 1.59 -10.83 -12.99
C ASN A 142 0.25 -10.35 -12.46
N GLU A 143 -0.64 -10.02 -13.39
CA GLU A 143 -2.03 -9.71 -13.08
C GLU A 143 -2.79 -11.03 -12.99
N VAL A 144 -3.20 -11.39 -11.78
CA VAL A 144 -4.16 -12.47 -11.59
C VAL A 144 -5.52 -11.97 -12.07
N ASN A 145 -5.87 -12.30 -13.32
CA ASN A 145 -7.26 -12.25 -13.74
C ASN A 145 -8.07 -13.10 -12.76
N HIS A 146 -9.21 -12.58 -12.30
CA HIS A 146 -10.07 -13.27 -11.35
C HIS A 146 -10.20 -14.76 -11.71
N PRO A 147 -10.20 -15.69 -10.73
CA PRO A 147 -10.79 -16.99 -11.01
C PRO A 147 -12.21 -16.72 -11.47
N THR A 148 -12.55 -17.13 -12.69
CA THR A 148 -13.95 -17.30 -13.10
C THR A 148 -14.62 -18.10 -11.98
N ARG A 149 -15.56 -17.46 -11.29
CA ARG A 149 -16.40 -18.12 -10.28
C ARG A 149 -17.20 -19.23 -10.93
#